data_AF-A0A531KIL8-F1
#
_entry.id   AF-A0A531KIL8-F1
#
_cell.length_a   1.000
_cell.length_b   1.000
_cell.length_c   1.000
_cell.angle_alpha   90.00
_cell.angle_beta   90.00
_cell.angle_gamma   90.00
#
_symmetry.space_group_name_H-M   'P 1'
#
loop_
_entity.id
_entity.type
_entity.pdbx_description
1 polymer ?
#
loop_
_entity_poly.entity_id
_entity_poly.type
_entity_poly.pdbx_seq_one_letter_code
_entity_poly.pdbx_strand_id
1 'polypeptide(L)'
;MNDYLDAYSIKARLAPAALAIAPVIVLIVLAFNWVQPSLPEAIIGLAVMVLFFAASNVARRLGKRKERQLFATTGGRPENRELNHLDKTLDERTKDRYRKFLAKQLEQPAP
;
A
#
# COMPACT_ATOMS: atom_id res chain seq x y z
N MET A 1 -17.47 -3.11 -7.85
CA MET A 1 -18.17 -1.88 -7.41
C MET A 1 -18.12 -1.80 -5.88
N ASN A 2 -16.96 -1.39 -5.36
CA ASN A 2 -16.71 -0.78 -4.03
C ASN A 2 -15.18 -0.60 -3.88
N ASP A 3 -14.61 0.40 -4.57
CA ASP A 3 -13.16 0.65 -4.61
C ASP A 3 -12.52 0.91 -3.23
N TYR A 4 -13.35 1.20 -2.23
CA TYR A 4 -12.95 1.43 -0.85
C TYR A 4 -12.58 0.15 -0.07
N LEU A 5 -12.99 -1.02 -0.56
CA LEU A 5 -12.67 -2.34 0.03
C LEU A 5 -11.94 -3.27 -0.95
N ASP A 6 -11.38 -2.73 -2.02
CA ASP A 6 -10.54 -3.52 -2.92
C ASP A 6 -9.22 -3.91 -2.25
N ALA A 7 -8.62 -5.04 -2.65
CA ALA A 7 -7.41 -5.60 -2.08
C ALA A 7 -6.24 -4.60 -2.05
N TYR A 8 -6.15 -3.73 -3.08
CA TYR A 8 -5.17 -2.66 -3.11
C TYR A 8 -5.44 -1.59 -2.03
N SER A 9 -6.71 -1.18 -1.86
CA SER A 9 -7.11 -0.19 -0.86
C SER A 9 -6.81 -0.66 0.57
N ILE A 10 -7.03 -1.95 0.84
CA ILE A 10 -6.74 -2.58 2.14
C ILE A 10 -5.24 -2.51 2.43
N LYS A 11 -4.40 -2.99 1.50
CA LYS A 11 -2.95 -3.05 1.69
C LYS A 11 -2.30 -1.66 1.74
N ALA A 12 -2.76 -0.72 0.90
CA ALA A 12 -2.11 0.57 0.74
C ALA A 12 -2.67 1.69 1.64
N ARG A 13 -3.86 1.50 2.25
CA ARG A 13 -4.50 2.52 3.11
C ARG A 13 -4.88 1.99 4.48
N LEU A 14 -5.69 0.93 4.53
CA LEU A 14 -6.32 0.48 5.78
C LEU A 14 -5.32 -0.23 6.70
N ALA A 15 -4.49 -1.13 6.18
CA ALA A 15 -3.48 -1.83 6.96
C ALA A 15 -2.47 -0.90 7.67
N PRO A 16 -1.82 0.06 6.99
CA PRO A 16 -0.89 0.97 7.68
C PRO A 16 -1.59 1.91 8.67
N ALA A 17 -2.84 2.29 8.41
CA ALA A 17 -3.63 3.10 9.35
C ALA A 17 -4.05 2.31 10.59
N ALA A 18 -4.47 1.05 10.41
CA ALA A 18 -4.74 0.11 11.48
C ALA A 18 -3.54 -0.05 12.40
N LEU A 19 -2.35 -0.23 11.83
CA LEU A 19 -1.13 -0.34 12.60
C LEU A 19 -0.83 0.95 13.39
N ALA A 20 -0.98 2.11 12.77
CA ALA A 20 -0.70 3.40 13.40
C ALA A 20 -1.66 3.73 14.57
N ILE A 21 -2.93 3.28 14.48
CA ILE A 21 -3.99 3.59 15.45
C ILE A 21 -4.27 2.40 16.38
N ALA A 22 -3.54 1.28 16.23
CA ALA A 22 -3.70 0.08 17.04
C ALA A 22 -3.74 0.36 18.56
N PRO A 23 -2.88 1.23 19.14
CA PRO A 23 -2.95 1.54 20.57
C PRO A 23 -4.28 2.18 20.98
N VAL A 24 -4.82 3.06 20.14
CA VAL A 24 -6.10 3.74 20.39
C VAL A 24 -7.26 2.75 20.28
N ILE A 25 -7.22 1.85 19.29
CA ILE A 25 -8.22 0.78 19.14
C ILE A 25 -8.24 -0.09 20.40
N VAL A 26 -7.08 -0.50 20.91
CA VAL A 26 -6.97 -1.29 22.14
C VAL A 26 -7.58 -0.55 23.33
N LEU A 27 -7.26 0.73 23.51
CA LEU A 27 -7.82 1.54 24.61
C LEU A 27 -9.35 1.64 24.53
N ILE A 28 -9.91 1.81 23.34
CA ILE A 28 -11.36 1.88 23.14
C ILE A 28 -12.00 0.54 23.48
N VAL A 29 -11.39 -0.56 23.03
CA VAL A 29 -11.90 -1.91 23.32
C VAL A 29 -11.93 -2.19 24.82
N LEU A 30 -10.93 -1.71 25.56
CA LEU A 30 -10.86 -1.88 27.01
C LEU A 30 -11.80 -0.93 27.77
N ALA A 31 -12.04 0.28 27.26
CA ALA A 31 -12.82 1.30 27.95
C ALA A 31 -14.34 1.21 27.71
N PHE A 32 -14.78 0.48 26.68
CA PHE A 32 -16.19 0.41 26.28
C PHE A 32 -16.97 -0.73 26.94
N ASN A 33 -18.23 -0.45 27.31
CA ASN A 33 -19.19 -1.50 27.61
C ASN A 33 -19.82 -2.06 26.32
N TRP A 34 -19.43 -3.28 25.96
CA TRP A 34 -19.86 -3.95 24.73
C TRP A 34 -21.27 -4.56 24.79
N VAL A 35 -21.86 -4.67 25.99
CA VAL A 35 -23.15 -5.36 26.18
C VAL A 35 -24.31 -4.38 26.13
N GLN A 36 -24.15 -3.21 26.74
CA GLN A 36 -25.17 -2.15 26.76
C GLN A 36 -24.51 -0.78 26.58
N PRO A 37 -24.14 -0.42 25.35
CA PRO A 37 -23.54 0.89 25.09
C PRO A 37 -24.56 1.99 25.34
N SER A 38 -24.18 2.96 26.16
CA SER A 38 -24.88 4.23 26.35
C SER A 38 -24.76 5.13 25.11
N LEU A 39 -25.63 6.13 25.00
CA LEU A 39 -25.61 7.08 23.87
C LEU A 39 -24.24 7.79 23.69
N PRO A 40 -23.55 8.25 24.76
CA PRO A 40 -22.20 8.81 24.63
C PRO A 40 -21.18 7.82 24.06
N GLU A 41 -21.23 6.56 24.49
CA GLU A 41 -20.36 5.51 23.98
C GLU A 41 -20.62 5.27 22.48
N ALA A 42 -21.88 5.19 22.05
CA ALA A 42 -22.21 5.07 20.63
C ALA A 42 -21.65 6.23 19.78
N ILE A 43 -21.74 7.47 20.27
CA ILE A 43 -21.19 8.66 19.59
C ILE A 43 -19.67 8.59 19.52
N ILE A 44 -19.00 8.19 20.60
CA ILE A 44 -17.54 8.03 20.63
C ILE A 44 -17.11 6.94 19.64
N GLY A 45 -17.79 5.80 19.59
CA GLY A 45 -17.49 4.71 18.65
C GLY A 45 -17.59 5.16 17.20
N LEU A 46 -18.62 5.93 16.85
CA LEU A 46 -18.78 6.51 15.52
C LEU A 46 -17.67 7.53 15.20
N ALA A 47 -17.34 8.42 16.16
CA ALA A 47 -16.26 9.39 16.00
C ALA A 47 -14.92 8.71 15.73
N VAL A 48 -14.61 7.64 16.46
CA VAL A 48 -13.40 6.83 16.25
C VAL A 48 -13.38 6.24 14.84
N MET A 49 -14.49 5.68 14.37
CA MET A 49 -14.58 5.11 13.02
C MET A 49 -14.29 6.17 11.93
N VAL A 50 -14.83 7.38 12.09
CA VAL A 50 -14.57 8.50 11.19
C VAL A 50 -13.09 8.93 11.25
N LEU A 51 -12.53 9.06 12.44
CA LEU A 51 -11.12 9.40 12.64
C LEU A 51 -10.18 8.34 12.06
N PHE A 52 -10.53 7.06 12.20
CA PHE A 52 -9.80 5.95 11.61
C PHE A 52 -9.77 6.06 10.08
N PHE A 53 -10.92 6.33 9.46
CA PHE A 53 -10.99 6.55 8.03
C PHE A 53 -10.17 7.77 7.58
N ALA A 54 -10.25 8.88 8.31
CA ALA A 54 -9.46 10.09 8.04
C ALA A 54 -7.95 9.79 8.13
N ALA A 55 -7.51 9.11 9.18
CA ALA A 55 -6.11 8.72 9.37
C ALA A 55 -5.62 7.77 8.27
N SER A 56 -6.47 6.89 7.73
CA SER A 56 -6.11 6.05 6.57
C SER A 56 -5.78 6.86 5.31
N ASN A 57 -6.51 7.95 5.09
CA ASN A 57 -6.23 8.85 3.98
C ASN A 57 -4.97 9.67 4.23
N VAL A 58 -4.69 10.05 5.49
CA VAL A 58 -3.45 10.71 5.88
C VAL A 58 -2.25 9.78 5.67
N ALA A 59 -2.32 8.53 6.14
CA ALA A 59 -1.28 7.52 5.95
C ALA A 59 -0.94 7.33 4.46
N ARG A 60 -1.96 7.22 3.60
CA ARG A 60 -1.78 7.16 2.13
C ARG A 60 -1.05 8.39 1.58
N ARG A 61 -1.43 9.60 2.02
CA ARG A 61 -0.82 10.85 1.55
C ARG A 61 0.65 10.94 1.98
N LEU A 62 0.96 10.57 3.21
CA LEU A 62 2.33 10.52 3.72
C LEU A 62 3.17 9.48 2.99
N GLY A 63 2.62 8.29 2.74
CA GLY A 63 3.26 7.25 1.93
C GLY A 63 3.63 7.76 0.53
N LYS A 64 2.69 8.40 -0.18
CA LYS A 64 2.97 8.99 -1.51
C LYS A 64 4.01 10.11 -1.48
N ARG A 65 4.06 10.90 -0.41
CA ARG A 65 5.11 11.93 -0.24
C ARG A 65 6.48 11.30 -0.09
N LYS A 66 6.58 10.24 0.73
CA LYS A 66 7.83 9.48 0.92
C LYS A 66 8.26 8.74 -0.34
N GLU A 67 7.32 8.16 -1.08
CA GLU A 67 7.57 7.54 -2.39
C GLU A 67 8.23 8.53 -3.36
N ARG A 68 7.70 9.76 -3.48
CA ARG A 68 8.30 10.80 -4.32
C ARG A 68 9.71 11.20 -3.87
N GLN A 69 9.92 11.32 -2.55
CA GLN A 69 11.26 11.60 -2.00
C GLN A 69 12.25 10.49 -2.34
N LEU A 70 11.82 9.24 -2.17
CA LEU A 70 12.64 8.08 -2.47
C LEU A 70 13.00 8.03 -3.97
N PHE A 71 12.03 8.23 -4.86
CA PHE A 71 12.31 8.25 -6.30
C PHE A 71 13.25 9.39 -6.70
N ALA A 72 13.17 10.55 -6.06
CA ALA A 72 14.13 11.62 -6.28
C ALA A 72 15.56 11.23 -5.85
N THR A 73 15.71 10.46 -4.77
CA THR A 73 17.02 10.02 -4.28
C THR A 73 17.60 8.83 -5.06
N THR A 74 16.75 7.96 -5.62
CA THR A 74 17.19 6.71 -6.27
C THR A 74 17.26 6.82 -7.81
N GLY A 75 17.24 8.04 -8.37
CA GLY A 75 17.34 8.26 -9.82
C GLY A 75 16.07 7.98 -10.61
N GLY A 76 14.92 7.94 -9.94
CA GLY A 76 13.60 7.73 -10.55
C GLY A 76 12.81 6.59 -9.93
N ARG A 77 11.74 6.20 -10.62
CA ARG A 77 10.95 5.01 -10.27
C ARG A 77 11.79 3.76 -10.58
N PRO A 78 11.76 2.71 -9.74
CA PRO A 78 12.39 1.45 -10.08
C PRO A 78 11.73 0.88 -11.33
N GLU A 79 12.48 0.87 -12.42
CA GLU A 79 12.08 0.32 -13.72
C GLU A 79 13.15 -0.66 -14.17
N ASN A 80 12.76 -1.68 -14.94
CA ASN A 80 13.68 -2.64 -15.55
C ASN A 80 14.41 -1.98 -16.74
N ARG A 81 15.17 -0.91 -16.46
CA ARG A 81 15.83 -0.07 -17.45
C ARG A 81 16.74 -0.90 -18.35
N GLU A 82 17.55 -1.76 -17.73
CA GLU A 82 18.51 -2.64 -18.41
C GLU A 82 17.86 -3.59 -19.43
N LEU A 83 16.61 -4.02 -19.22
CA LEU A 83 15.89 -4.93 -20.11
C LEU A 83 14.99 -4.22 -21.12
N ASN A 84 14.88 -2.89 -21.04
CA ASN A 84 14.12 -2.07 -21.98
C ASN A 84 14.77 -2.10 -23.37
N HIS A 85 13.98 -2.16 -24.45
CA HIS A 85 14.48 -2.10 -25.83
C HIS A 85 15.21 -0.79 -26.17
N LEU A 86 14.81 0.31 -25.53
CA LEU A 86 15.43 1.62 -25.77
C LEU A 86 16.81 1.75 -25.10
N ASP A 87 17.07 0.94 -24.08
CA ASP A 87 18.33 1.01 -23.36
C ASP A 87 19.44 0.28 -24.12
N LYS A 88 20.65 0.83 -24.14
CA LYS A 88 21.79 0.26 -24.89
C LYS A 88 22.89 -0.29 -23.98
N THR A 89 22.68 -0.28 -22.67
CA THR A 89 23.65 -0.74 -21.67
C THR A 89 24.01 -2.23 -21.82
N LEU A 90 23.02 -3.07 -22.17
CA LEU A 90 23.21 -4.47 -22.53
C LEU A 90 22.95 -4.67 -24.03
N ASP A 91 23.65 -5.62 -24.66
CA ASP A 91 23.36 -5.99 -26.06
C ASP A 91 22.03 -6.76 -26.17
N GLU A 92 21.40 -6.71 -27.35
CA GLU A 92 20.10 -7.38 -27.56
C GLU A 92 20.20 -8.91 -27.33
N ARG A 93 21.33 -9.55 -27.67
CA ARG A 93 21.47 -11.00 -27.44
C ARG A 93 21.50 -11.36 -25.95
N THR A 94 22.17 -10.57 -25.13
CA THR A 94 22.19 -10.77 -23.67
C THR A 94 20.82 -10.49 -23.07
N LYS A 95 20.12 -9.44 -23.54
CA LYS A 95 18.74 -9.17 -23.13
C LYS A 95 17.82 -10.33 -23.46
N ASP A 96 17.89 -10.88 -24.66
CA ASP A 96 17.09 -12.04 -25.08
C ASP A 96 17.38 -13.27 -24.22
N ARG A 97 18.63 -13.49 -23.80
CA ARG A 97 18.95 -14.57 -22.85
C ARG A 97 18.25 -14.37 -21.50
N TYR A 98 18.27 -13.15 -20.96
CA TYR A 98 17.58 -12.83 -19.72
C TYR A 98 16.05 -12.94 -19.86
N ARG A 99 15.47 -12.40 -20.94
CA ARG A 99 14.03 -12.51 -21.23
C ARG A 99 13.59 -13.97 -21.34
N LYS A 100 14.34 -14.81 -22.08
CA LYS A 100 14.07 -16.25 -22.20
C LYS A 100 14.19 -16.99 -20.87
N PHE A 101 15.18 -16.65 -20.04
CA PHE A 101 15.33 -17.23 -18.72
C PHE A 101 14.13 -16.88 -17.82
N LEU A 102 13.73 -15.61 -17.76
CA LEU A 102 12.59 -15.16 -16.97
C LEU A 102 11.26 -15.77 -17.47
N ALA A 103 11.05 -15.78 -18.78
CA ALA A 103 9.89 -16.42 -19.42
C ALA A 103 9.74 -17.90 -19.01
N LYS A 104 10.86 -18.64 -18.98
CA LYS A 104 10.88 -20.03 -18.52
C LYS A 104 10.50 -20.17 -17.04
N GLN A 105 10.98 -19.27 -16.17
CA GLN A 105 10.68 -19.33 -14.73
C GLN A 105 9.24 -18.92 -14.40
N LEU A 106 8.67 -18.02 -15.20
CA LEU A 106 7.32 -17.50 -15.00
C LEU A 106 6.25 -18.29 -15.77
N GLU A 107 6.66 -19.28 -16.57
CA GLU A 107 5.78 -20.05 -17.47
C GLU A 107 4.95 -19.16 -18.41
N GLN A 108 5.57 -18.08 -18.89
CA GLN A 108 4.94 -17.09 -19.77
C GLN A 108 5.82 -16.82 -20.99
N PRO A 109 5.25 -16.49 -22.17
CA PRO A 109 6.04 -16.14 -23.35
C PRO A 109 6.88 -14.88 -23.09
N ALA A 110 8.11 -14.87 -23.59
CA ALA A 110 8.95 -13.69 -23.53
C ALA A 110 8.34 -12.56 -24.39
N PRO A 111 8.31 -11.31 -23.89
CA PRO A 111 7.91 -10.14 -24.67
C PRO A 111 8.93 -9.81 -25.78
#